data_AF-A0A060QCP6-F1
#
_entry.id   AF-A0A060QCP6-F1
#
_cell.length_a   1.000
_cell.length_b   1.000
_cell.length_c   1.000
_cell.angle_alpha   90.00
_cell.angle_beta   90.00
_cell.angle_gamma   90.00
#
_symmetry.space_group_name_H-M   'P 1'
#
loop_
_entity.id
_entity.type
_entity.pdbx_description
1 polymer ?
#
loop_
_entity_poly.entity_id
_entity_poly.type
_entity_poly.pdbx_seq_one_letter_code
_entity_poly.pdbx_strand_id
1 'polypeptide(L)'
;MTYDLFSRKNPTFSTPVRWSCTSESVTCRRCHHEWDDGDPAYRFACPDCNATPGNPCQRSAGGNERVCPARDRAAQAAKLLGPCEGLSWDGRHDKPLPLRACRTNPAWQLVRTGSPVARSFNDRYPS
;
A
#
# COMPACT_ATOMS: atom_id res chain seq x y z
N MET A 1 -27.54 -26.79 30.80
CA MET A 1 -27.31 -25.62 29.93
C MET A 1 -25.94 -25.05 30.29
N THR A 2 -24.92 -25.39 29.52
CA THR A 2 -23.53 -24.93 29.72
C THR A 2 -23.17 -24.03 28.55
N TYR A 3 -22.94 -22.75 28.85
CA TYR A 3 -22.29 -21.79 27.97
C TYR A 3 -20.76 -22.00 28.01
N ASP A 4 -20.06 -21.39 27.05
CA ASP A 4 -18.60 -21.29 26.88
C ASP A 4 -17.92 -22.51 26.18
N LEU A 5 -17.14 -22.39 25.10
CA LEU A 5 -16.32 -21.29 24.59
C LEU A 5 -16.35 -21.28 23.05
N PHE A 6 -16.61 -20.12 22.45
CA PHE A 6 -16.19 -19.84 21.08
C PHE A 6 -14.68 -20.09 21.00
N SER A 7 -14.29 -21.14 20.27
CA SER A 7 -12.92 -21.41 19.86
C SER A 7 -12.44 -20.22 19.03
N ARG A 8 -11.85 -19.22 19.70
CA ARG A 8 -11.09 -18.15 19.06
C ARG A 8 -9.84 -18.81 18.50
N LYS A 9 -9.94 -19.33 17.28
CA LYS A 9 -8.77 -19.67 16.47
C LYS A 9 -7.95 -18.38 16.36
N ASN A 10 -6.87 -18.29 17.14
CA ASN A 10 -5.84 -17.29 16.92
C ASN A 10 -5.42 -17.39 15.45
N PRO A 11 -5.54 -16.33 14.64
CA PRO A 11 -4.94 -16.35 13.31
C PRO A 11 -3.44 -16.57 13.50
N THR A 12 -2.95 -17.73 13.09
CA THR A 12 -1.53 -18.04 13.01
C THR A 12 -0.94 -17.18 11.90
N PHE A 13 -0.49 -15.97 12.25
CA PHE A 13 0.26 -15.09 11.36
C PHE A 13 1.68 -15.64 11.16
N SER A 14 1.83 -16.69 10.36
CA SER A 14 3.13 -17.29 10.04
C SER A 14 3.78 -16.74 8.76
N THR A 15 3.13 -15.80 8.07
CA THR A 15 3.70 -15.09 6.91
C THR A 15 3.88 -13.61 7.25
N PRO A 16 5.08 -13.03 7.09
CA PRO A 16 5.26 -11.61 7.34
C PRO A 16 4.41 -10.83 6.32
N VAL A 17 3.54 -9.95 6.81
CA VAL A 17 2.74 -9.05 5.98
C VAL A 17 3.51 -7.75 5.83
N ARG A 18 3.61 -7.21 4.60
CA ARG A 18 4.20 -5.89 4.36
C ARG A 18 3.12 -4.83 4.47
N TRP A 19 3.46 -3.71 5.11
CA TRP A 19 2.54 -2.61 5.31
C TRP A 19 2.93 -1.45 4.38
N SER A 20 1.95 -0.82 3.73
CA SER A 20 2.19 0.40 2.97
C SER A 20 1.83 1.62 3.81
N CYS A 21 2.76 2.55 3.97
CA CYS A 21 2.45 3.84 4.58
C CYS A 21 2.02 4.82 3.48
N THR A 22 0.77 5.29 3.52
CA THR A 22 0.21 6.23 2.54
C THR A 22 0.57 7.68 2.82
N SER A 23 1.09 7.96 4.02
CA SER A 23 1.54 9.28 4.49
C SER A 23 3.06 9.41 4.57
N GLU A 24 3.81 8.38 4.18
CA GLU A 24 5.27 8.45 4.07
C GLU A 24 5.63 9.00 2.69
N SER A 25 6.76 9.70 2.58
CA SER A 25 7.18 10.30 1.33
C SER A 25 7.25 9.28 0.20
N VAL A 26 6.82 9.71 -0.98
CA VAL A 26 6.84 8.89 -2.19
C VAL A 26 7.56 9.64 -3.29
N THR A 27 8.36 8.92 -4.07
CA THR A 27 9.04 9.47 -5.22
C THR A 27 8.55 8.77 -6.48
N CYS A 28 8.20 9.54 -7.51
CA CYS A 28 7.91 8.99 -8.83
C CYS A 28 9.20 8.36 -9.38
N ARG A 29 9.18 7.08 -9.71
CA ARG A 29 10.35 6.38 -10.29
C ARG A 29 10.74 6.86 -11.68
N ARG A 30 9.96 7.75 -12.29
CA ARG A 30 10.10 8.17 -13.70
C ARG A 30 10.55 9.62 -13.84
N CYS A 31 9.79 10.56 -13.27
CA CYS A 31 10.17 11.97 -13.28
C CYS A 31 10.94 12.41 -12.03
N HIS A 32 11.15 11.50 -11.06
CA HIS A 32 11.85 11.78 -9.80
C HIS A 32 11.22 12.85 -8.90
N HIS A 33 10.01 13.31 -9.22
CA HIS A 33 9.27 14.19 -8.34
C HIS A 33 8.94 13.48 -7.02
N GLU A 34 9.16 14.16 -5.91
CA GLU A 34 8.90 13.67 -4.56
C GLU A 34 7.70 14.38 -3.95
N TRP A 35 6.88 13.62 -3.21
CA TRP A 35 5.81 14.12 -2.38
C TRP A 35 6.09 13.75 -0.93
N ASP A 36 6.50 14.74 -0.13
CA ASP A 36 6.95 14.54 1.25
C ASP A 36 5.83 14.02 2.17
N ASP A 37 4.60 14.51 1.96
CA ASP A 37 3.40 14.15 2.74
C ASP A 37 2.68 12.89 2.21
N GLY A 38 3.37 12.09 1.40
CA GLY A 38 2.81 10.92 0.72
C GLY A 38 2.01 11.23 -0.54
N ASP A 39 1.49 10.18 -1.18
CA ASP A 39 0.88 10.32 -2.50
C ASP A 39 -0.42 11.14 -2.45
N PRO A 40 -0.53 12.26 -3.20
CA PRO A 40 -1.73 13.09 -3.23
C PRO A 40 -3.01 12.34 -3.63
N ALA A 41 -2.87 11.24 -4.38
CA ALA A 41 -3.98 10.38 -4.76
C ALA A 41 -4.67 9.71 -3.57
N TYR A 42 -4.01 9.61 -2.40
CA TYR A 42 -4.65 9.08 -1.19
C TYR A 42 -5.65 10.04 -0.54
N ARG A 43 -5.75 11.29 -0.97
CA ARG A 43 -6.79 12.23 -0.49
C ARG A 43 -8.19 11.88 -0.98
N PHE A 44 -8.32 11.05 -2.01
CA PHE A 44 -9.59 10.66 -2.61
C PHE A 44 -9.99 9.25 -2.19
N ALA A 45 -11.30 8.99 -2.13
CA ALA A 45 -11.80 7.62 -2.11
C ALA A 45 -11.46 6.92 -3.43
N CYS A 46 -11.26 5.59 -3.42
CA CYS A 46 -11.10 4.84 -4.66
C CYS A 46 -12.49 4.64 -5.29
N PRO A 47 -12.74 5.10 -6.52
CA PRO A 47 -14.04 4.88 -7.16
C PRO A 47 -14.26 3.41 -7.56
N ASP A 48 -13.19 2.62 -7.73
CA ASP A 48 -13.30 1.23 -8.20
C ASP A 48 -13.55 0.25 -7.04
N CYS A 49 -13.01 0.51 -5.86
CA CYS A 49 -13.08 -0.41 -4.72
C CYS A 49 -13.58 0.21 -3.42
N ASN A 50 -14.03 1.48 -3.45
CA ASN A 50 -14.54 2.24 -2.31
C ASN A 50 -13.60 2.33 -1.10
N ALA A 51 -12.30 2.06 -1.27
CA ALA A 51 -11.31 2.33 -0.24
C ALA A 51 -11.39 3.82 0.14
N THR A 52 -11.46 4.11 1.43
CA THR A 52 -11.60 5.47 1.97
C THR A 52 -10.32 6.30 1.75
N PRO A 53 -10.40 7.64 1.82
CA PRO A 53 -9.21 8.49 1.86
C PRO A 53 -8.20 8.02 2.92
N GLY A 54 -6.93 8.20 2.64
CA GLY A 54 -5.82 7.68 3.44
C GLY A 54 -5.60 6.18 3.31
N ASN A 55 -6.60 5.40 2.89
CA ASN A 55 -6.53 3.94 2.89
C ASN A 55 -6.05 3.34 1.56
N PRO A 56 -5.12 2.36 1.58
CA PRO A 56 -4.73 1.61 0.40
C PRO A 56 -5.92 0.83 -0.15
N CYS A 57 -5.91 0.61 -1.47
CA CYS A 57 -6.87 -0.30 -2.07
C CYS A 57 -6.65 -1.72 -1.53
N GLN A 58 -7.73 -2.47 -1.34
CA GLN A 58 -7.69 -3.88 -0.93
C GLN A 58 -7.92 -4.80 -2.13
N ARG A 59 -6.97 -4.86 -3.06
CA ARG A 59 -7.08 -5.73 -4.25
C ARG A 59 -6.76 -7.16 -3.86
N SER A 60 -7.62 -8.09 -4.28
CA SER A 60 -7.46 -9.54 -4.05
C SER A 60 -6.28 -10.13 -4.82
N ALA A 61 -5.95 -9.57 -5.99
CA ALA A 61 -4.85 -10.03 -6.86
C ALA A 61 -3.46 -9.44 -6.52
N GLY A 62 -3.34 -8.61 -5.48
CA GLY A 62 -2.10 -7.88 -5.17
C GLY A 62 -1.97 -6.56 -5.93
N GLY A 63 -0.77 -5.94 -5.90
CA GLY A 63 -0.53 -4.62 -6.51
C GLY A 63 -1.03 -3.45 -5.68
N ASN A 64 -1.18 -3.65 -4.37
CA ASN A 64 -1.66 -2.66 -3.40
C ASN A 64 -0.54 -1.72 -2.95
N GLU A 65 0.72 -2.08 -3.24
CA GLU A 65 1.90 -1.23 -3.12
C GLU A 65 1.96 -0.13 -4.20
N ARG A 66 1.00 -0.11 -5.12
CA ARG A 66 0.85 0.93 -6.14
C ARG A 66 -0.50 1.60 -5.99
N VAL A 67 -0.53 2.90 -6.22
CA VAL A 67 -1.77 3.67 -6.27
C VAL A 67 -2.67 3.17 -7.39
N CYS A 68 -3.98 3.21 -7.13
CA CYS A 68 -4.97 2.85 -8.12
C CYS A 68 -5.01 3.87 -9.26
N PRO A 69 -5.02 3.45 -10.54
CA PRO A 69 -5.09 4.36 -11.68
C PRO A 69 -6.30 5.31 -11.61
N ALA A 70 -7.41 4.86 -11.04
CA ALA A 70 -8.59 5.71 -10.88
C ALA A 70 -8.37 6.84 -9.86
N ARG A 71 -7.57 6.62 -8.81
CA ARG A 71 -7.19 7.68 -7.86
C ARG A 71 -6.20 8.66 -8.47
N ASP A 72 -5.24 8.18 -9.26
CA ASP A 72 -4.34 9.08 -10.00
C ASP A 72 -5.14 10.00 -10.93
N ARG A 73 -6.11 9.47 -11.67
CA ARG A 73 -6.99 10.28 -12.52
C ARG A 73 -7.80 11.30 -11.71
N ALA A 74 -8.32 10.92 -10.55
CA ALA A 74 -9.04 11.86 -9.67
C ALA A 74 -8.13 12.99 -9.15
N ALA A 75 -6.91 12.66 -8.74
CA ALA A 75 -5.93 13.64 -8.28
C ALA A 75 -5.44 14.55 -9.42
N GLN A 76 -5.31 14.03 -10.65
CA GLN A 76 -5.05 14.83 -11.84
C GLN A 76 -6.19 15.80 -12.15
N ALA A 77 -7.45 15.33 -12.12
CA ALA A 77 -8.63 16.17 -12.32
C ALA A 77 -8.72 17.29 -11.26
N ALA A 78 -8.31 17.00 -10.02
CA ALA A 78 -8.23 17.98 -8.93
C ALA A 78 -6.95 18.85 -8.96
N LYS A 79 -6.09 18.70 -9.97
CA LYS A 79 -4.80 19.42 -10.11
C LYS A 79 -3.84 19.22 -8.93
N LEU A 80 -4.01 18.13 -8.17
CA LEU A 80 -3.07 17.70 -7.13
C LEU A 80 -1.93 16.85 -7.71
N LEU A 81 -2.11 16.33 -8.92
CA LEU A 81 -1.07 15.69 -9.72
C LEU A 81 -1.04 16.33 -11.11
N GLY A 82 0.15 16.73 -11.55
CA GLY A 82 0.39 17.08 -12.95
C GLY A 82 0.60 15.85 -13.84
N PRO A 83 0.65 16.03 -15.16
CA PRO A 83 1.14 14.99 -16.07
C PRO A 83 2.58 14.60 -15.70
N CYS A 84 2.95 13.34 -15.94
CA CYS A 84 4.33 12.88 -15.72
C CYS A 84 5.18 13.09 -16.96
N GLU A 85 6.01 14.14 -16.99
CA GLU A 85 6.91 14.43 -18.12
C GLU A 85 7.93 13.30 -18.39
N GLY A 86 8.26 12.49 -17.37
CA GLY A 86 9.11 11.31 -17.50
C GLY A 86 8.46 10.10 -18.18
N LEU A 87 7.22 10.23 -18.70
CA LEU A 87 6.46 9.13 -19.30
C LEU A 87 5.76 9.54 -20.60
N SER A 88 5.97 8.74 -21.64
CA SER A 88 5.44 8.98 -22.99
C SER A 88 4.18 8.19 -23.36
N TRP A 89 3.75 7.22 -22.53
CA TRP A 89 2.74 6.22 -22.94
C TRP A 89 1.42 6.27 -22.17
N ASP A 90 1.41 6.51 -20.86
CA ASP A 90 0.19 6.69 -20.06
C ASP A 90 0.13 8.02 -19.30
N GLY A 91 1.20 8.82 -19.35
CA GLY A 91 1.32 10.10 -18.66
C GLY A 91 1.16 10.00 -17.13
N ARG A 92 1.28 8.80 -16.53
CA ARG A 92 0.91 8.55 -15.13
C ARG A 92 2.12 8.18 -14.28
N HIS A 93 2.31 8.91 -13.19
CA HIS A 93 3.37 8.65 -12.21
C HIS A 93 3.36 7.20 -11.67
N ASP A 94 4.52 6.53 -11.70
CA ASP A 94 4.76 5.25 -11.01
C ASP A 94 5.38 5.54 -9.63
N LYS A 95 4.52 5.55 -8.61
CA LYS A 95 4.84 5.92 -7.22
C LYS A 95 4.64 4.69 -6.33
N PRO A 96 5.66 3.82 -6.18
CA PRO A 96 5.56 2.69 -5.28
C PRO A 96 5.48 3.20 -3.84
N LEU A 97 4.47 2.74 -3.10
CA LEU A 97 4.39 3.05 -1.67
C LEU A 97 5.54 2.37 -0.91
N PRO A 98 6.14 3.05 0.07
CA PRO A 98 7.10 2.45 0.99
C PRO A 98 6.48 1.24 1.66
N LEU A 99 7.16 0.09 1.54
CA LEU A 99 6.78 -1.14 2.23
C LEU A 99 7.62 -1.29 3.49
N ARG A 100 6.96 -1.39 4.64
CA ARG A 100 7.61 -1.60 5.94
C ARG A 100 7.22 -2.97 6.49
N ALA A 101 8.21 -3.71 6.98
CA ALA A 101 7.96 -4.91 7.77
C ALA A 101 7.57 -4.47 9.18
N CYS A 102 6.35 -4.81 9.63
CA CYS A 102 5.89 -4.48 10.97
C CYS A 102 5.25 -5.68 11.63
N ARG A 103 5.45 -5.81 12.94
CA ARG A 103 4.74 -6.80 13.74
C ARG A 103 3.30 -6.35 14.02
N THR A 104 3.07 -5.07 14.35
CA THR A 104 1.74 -4.52 14.68
C THR A 104 1.81 -2.99 14.89
N ASN A 105 1.80 -2.16 13.83
CA ASN A 105 1.50 -0.73 14.00
C ASN A 105 0.09 -0.44 13.46
N PRO A 106 -0.89 -0.06 14.30
CA PRO A 106 -2.26 0.19 13.86
C PRO A 106 -2.42 1.43 12.97
N ALA A 107 -1.44 2.34 12.94
CA ALA A 107 -1.43 3.47 12.01
C ALA A 107 -1.06 3.04 10.57
N TRP A 108 -0.49 1.85 10.40
CA TRP A 108 -0.12 1.32 9.10
C TRP A 108 -1.27 0.47 8.59
N GLN A 109 -1.69 0.70 7.35
CA GLN A 109 -2.87 0.03 6.81
C GLN A 109 -2.46 -1.22 6.03
N LEU A 110 -3.24 -2.28 6.25
CA LEU A 110 -2.88 -3.64 5.92
C LEU A 110 -2.95 -3.84 4.40
N VAL A 111 -1.79 -3.95 3.78
CA VAL A 111 -1.67 -4.32 2.38
C VAL A 111 -1.23 -5.77 2.28
N ARG A 112 -2.11 -6.65 1.78
CA ARG A 112 -1.66 -7.95 1.30
C ARG A 112 -0.86 -7.69 0.02
N THR A 113 0.46 -7.56 0.14
CA THR A 113 1.33 -7.69 -1.04
C THR A 113 1.26 -9.14 -1.48
N GLY A 114 0.83 -9.40 -2.72
CA GLY A 114 0.91 -10.75 -3.32
C GLY A 114 2.35 -11.28 -3.43
N SER A 115 3.34 -10.42 -3.16
CA SER A 115 4.75 -10.79 -3.09
C SER A 115 5.09 -11.41 -1.73
N PRO A 116 5.63 -12.65 -1.67
CA PRO A 116 6.16 -13.20 -0.43
C PRO A 116 7.30 -12.32 0.07
N VAL A 117 7.40 -12.14 1.39
CA VAL A 117 8.57 -11.53 2.00
C VAL A 117 9.75 -12.46 1.71
N ALA A 118 10.72 -11.98 0.93
CA ALA A 118 11.99 -12.67 0.77
C ALA A 118 12.50 -13.00 2.17
N ARG A 119 12.71 -14.30 2.44
CA ARG A 119 13.27 -14.75 3.72
C ARG A 119 14.60 -14.02 3.90
N SER A 120 14.72 -13.24 4.96
CA SER A 120 15.99 -12.64 5.36
C SER A 120 17.01 -13.76 5.56
N PHE A 121 18.21 -13.57 5.01
CA PHE A 121 19.31 -14.54 5.05
C PHE A 121 19.76 -14.92 6.49
N ASN A 122 19.28 -14.19 7.49
CA ASN A 122 19.65 -14.35 8.91
C ASN A 122 18.91 -15.49 9.65
N ASP A 123 17.85 -16.08 9.07
CA ASP A 123 17.10 -17.15 9.75
C ASP A 123 17.73 -18.55 9.60
N ARG A 124 18.93 -18.66 9.01
CA ARG A 124 19.55 -19.96 8.69
C ARG A 124 20.65 -20.41 9.67
N TYR A 125 21.09 -19.55 10.60
CA TYR A 125 22.07 -19.92 11.62
C TYR A 125 21.78 -19.21 12.96
N PRO A 126 21.00 -19.81 13.87
CA PRO A 126 21.08 -19.43 15.28
C PRO A 126 22.49 -19.78 15.77
N SER A 127 23.20 -18.79 16.32
CA SER A 127 24.42 -19.01 17.11
C SER A 127 24.10 -19.72 18.41
#